data_AF-A0A956RBU4-F1
#
_entry.id   AF-A0A956RBU4-F1
#
_cell.length_a   1.000
_cell.length_b   1.000
_cell.length_c   1.000
_cell.angle_alpha   90.00
_cell.angle_beta   90.00
_cell.angle_gamma   90.00
#
_symmetry.space_group_name_H-M   'P 1'
#
loop_
_entity.id
_entity.type
_entity.pdbx_description
1 polymer ?
#
loop_
_entity_poly.entity_id
_entity_poly.type
_entity_poly.pdbx_seq_one_letter_code
_entity_poly.pdbx_strand_id
1 'polypeptide(L)' 'LRLAEVLRERLDARPGPAIPVVTWDERFSTAAAERALLEADVSRERRRATIDAVAAQVILQGWLDAQRPEEARP' A
#
# COMPACT_ATOMS: atom_id res chain seq x y z
N LEU A 1 -0.79 -5.74 15.58
CA LEU A 1 0.24 -6.01 14.56
C LEU A 1 0.38 -7.49 14.17
N ARG A 2 -0.48 -8.39 14.67
CA ARG A 2 -0.45 -9.84 14.37
C ARG A 2 -0.31 -10.22 12.89
N LEU A 3 -0.95 -9.48 11.98
CA LEU A 3 -0.84 -9.74 10.54
C LEU A 3 0.57 -9.49 10.01
N ALA A 4 1.23 -8.41 10.44
CA ALA A 4 2.58 -8.06 10.01
C ALA A 4 3.61 -9.09 10.51
N GLU A 5 3.41 -9.61 11.73
CA GLU A 5 4.22 -10.68 12.31
C GLU A 5 4.07 -11.98 11.52
N VAL A 6 2.83 -12.41 11.26
CA VAL A 6 2.56 -13.59 10.44
C VAL A 6 3.13 -13.46 9.03
N LEU A 7 3.01 -12.29 8.41
CA LEU A 7 3.58 -12.05 7.08
C LEU A 7 5.11 -12.18 7.10
N ARG A 8 5.77 -11.62 8.12
CA ARG A 8 7.22 -11.72 8.28
C ARG A 8 7.68 -13.17 8.44
N GLU A 9 7.04 -13.94 9.32
CA GLU A 9 7.33 -15.37 9.49
C GLU A 9 7.19 -16.15 8.18
N ARG A 10 6.15 -15.85 7.40
CA ARG A 10 5.92 -16.49 6.09
C ARG A 10 6.98 -16.12 5.06
N LEU A 11 7.44 -14.88 5.05
CA LEU A 11 8.50 -14.41 4.16
C LEU A 11 9.86 -15.01 4.53
N ASP A 12 10.15 -15.16 5.82
CA ASP A 12 11.38 -15.77 6.33
C ASP A 12 11.45 -17.28 6.04
N ALA A 13 10.30 -17.96 6.03
CA ALA A 13 10.21 -19.39 5.68
C ALA A 13 10.29 -19.68 4.16
N ARG A 14 10.27 -18.64 3.31
CA ARG A 14 10.34 -18.79 1.86
C ARG A 14 11.78 -19.09 1.43
N PRO A 15 12.00 -19.99 0.43
CA PRO A 15 13.33 -20.14 -0.16
C PRO A 15 13.74 -18.88 -0.93
N GLY A 16 15.02 -18.50 -0.79
CA GLY A 16 15.62 -17.36 -1.49
C GLY A 16 16.24 -16.33 -0.55
N PRO A 17 16.65 -15.16 -1.07
CA PRO A 17 17.20 -14.10 -0.25
C PRO A 17 16.13 -13.53 0.69
N ALA A 18 16.58 -13.11 1.87
CA ALA A 18 15.74 -12.44 2.86
C ALA A 18 15.13 -11.17 2.25
N ILE A 19 13.84 -10.95 2.52
CA ILE A 19 13.11 -9.77 2.06
C ILE A 19 12.93 -8.84 3.27
N PRO A 20 13.49 -7.60 3.23
CA PRO A 20 13.27 -6.64 4.30
C PRO A 20 11.79 -6.31 4.45
N VAL A 21 11.26 -6.42 5.68
CA VAL A 21 9.86 -6.09 6.00
C VAL A 21 9.82 -4.81 6.82
N VAL A 22 9.32 -3.73 6.21
CA VAL A 22 9.10 -2.44 6.85
C VAL A 22 7.63 -2.25 7.14
N THR A 23 7.31 -1.70 8.32
CA THR A 23 5.94 -1.33 8.68
C THR A 23 5.69 0.13 8.29
N TRP A 24 4.53 0.40 7.71
CA TRP A 24 4.08 1.74 7.35
C TRP A 24 2.70 2.01 7.94
N ASP A 25 2.39 3.27 8.21
CA ASP A 25 1.07 3.68 8.68
C ASP A 25 0.11 3.76 7.48
N GLU A 26 -0.88 2.87 7.44
CA GLU A 26 -1.86 2.78 6.34
C GLU A 26 -3.11 3.62 6.55
N ARG A 27 -3.20 4.41 7.64
CA ARG A 27 -4.39 5.20 7.93
C ARG A 27 -4.78 6.08 6.74
N PHE A 28 -6.09 6.18 6.50
CA PHE A 28 -6.71 6.90 5.38
C PHE A 28 -6.44 6.37 3.96
N SER A 29 -5.67 5.28 3.79
CA SER A 29 -5.39 4.69 2.47
C SER A 29 -6.67 4.30 1.70
N THR A 30 -7.64 3.67 2.36
CA THR A 30 -8.94 3.32 1.75
C THR A 30 -9.72 4.57 1.32
N ALA A 31 -9.72 5.62 2.12
CA ALA A 31 -10.42 6.87 1.80
C ALA A 31 -9.75 7.65 0.66
N ALA A 32 -8.43 7.55 0.53
CA ALA A 32 -7.69 8.09 -0.62
C ALA A 32 -7.97 7.26 -1.89
N ALA A 33 -7.95 5.93 -1.78
CA ALA A 33 -8.26 5.02 -2.88
C ALA A 33 -9.70 5.21 -3.41
N GLU A 34 -10.67 5.35 -2.51
CA GLU A 34 -12.07 5.59 -2.88
C GLU A 34 -12.24 6.92 -3.62
N ARG A 35 -11.59 8.00 -3.16
CA ARG A 35 -11.60 9.30 -3.84
C ARG A 35 -10.99 9.20 -5.24
N ALA A 36 -9.81 8.59 -5.37
CA ALA A 36 -9.17 8.43 -6.68
C ALA A 36 -10.04 7.65 -7.68
N LEU A 37 -10.71 6.60 -7.22
CA LEU A 37 -11.62 5.81 -8.05
C LEU A 37 -12.92 6.55 -8.40
N LEU A 38 -13.42 7.41 -7.52
CA LEU A 38 -14.56 8.29 -7.80
C LEU A 38 -14.19 9.36 -8.82
N GLU A 39 -13.02 10.00 -8.68
CA GLU A 39 -12.50 11.00 -9.61
C GLU A 39 -12.26 10.40 -11.01
N ALA A 40 -11.92 9.11 -11.08
CA ALA A 40 -11.78 8.36 -12.32
C ALA A 40 -13.11 7.84 -12.91
N ASP A 41 -14.26 8.22 -12.35
CA ASP A 41 -15.61 7.80 -12.77
C ASP A 41 -15.80 6.27 -12.85
N VAL A 42 -15.11 5.52 -11.98
CA VAL A 42 -15.19 4.06 -11.94
C VAL A 42 -16.52 3.67 -11.30
N SER A 43 -17.29 2.77 -11.92
CA SER A 43 -18.59 2.33 -11.38
C SER A 43 -18.46 1.71 -9.97
N ARG A 44 -19.50 1.83 -9.14
CA ARG A 44 -19.50 1.31 -7.76
C ARG A 44 -19.12 -0.18 -7.66
N GLU A 45 -19.60 -0.98 -8.60
CA GLU A 45 -19.27 -2.42 -8.68
C GLU A 45 -17.76 -2.62 -8.92
N ARG A 46 -17.20 -1.94 -9.92
CA ARG A 46 -15.77 -2.01 -10.23
C ARG A 46 -14.92 -1.46 -9.08
N ARG A 47 -15.34 -0.37 -8.43
CA ARG A 47 -14.64 0.17 -7.26
C ARG A 47 -14.52 -0.86 -6.15
N ARG A 48 -15.60 -1.58 -5.82
CA ARG A 48 -15.55 -2.66 -4.82
C ARG A 48 -14.57 -3.77 -5.18
N ALA A 49 -14.39 -4.06 -6.46
CA ALA A 49 -13.44 -5.07 -6.93
C ALA A 49 -11.98 -4.58 -6.91
N THR A 50 -11.73 -3.26 -7.01
CA THR A 50 -10.37 -2.71 -7.17
C THR A 50 -9.84 -1.91 -5.98
N ILE A 51 -10.69 -1.57 -5.00
CA ILE A 51 -10.35 -0.63 -3.91
C ILE A 51 -9.13 -1.07 -3.09
N ASP A 52 -9.01 -2.37 -2.79
CA ASP A 52 -7.89 -2.89 -1.99
C ASP A 52 -6.56 -2.76 -2.72
N ALA A 53 -6.54 -3.01 -4.03
CA ALA A 53 -5.34 -2.86 -4.85
C ALA A 53 -4.91 -1.40 -4.95
N VAL A 54 -5.87 -0.47 -5.10
CA VAL A 54 -5.59 0.97 -5.11
C VAL A 54 -5.12 1.44 -3.74
N ALA A 55 -5.71 0.95 -2.64
CA ALA A 55 -5.24 1.26 -1.29
C ALA A 55 -3.80 0.78 -1.07
N ALA A 56 -3.44 -0.41 -1.55
CA ALA A 56 -2.06 -0.91 -1.50
C ALA A 56 -1.09 0.00 -2.29
N GLN A 57 -1.50 0.51 -3.46
CA GLN A 57 -0.73 1.48 -4.23
C GLN A 57 -0.54 2.79 -3.45
N VAL A 58 -1.59 3.29 -2.78
CA VAL A 58 -1.50 4.51 -1.95
C VAL A 58 -0.52 4.33 -0.79
N ILE A 59 -0.57 3.19 -0.10
CA ILE A 59 0.37 2.86 1.00
C ILE A 59 1.80 2.86 0.48
N LEU A 60 2.05 2.18 -0.65
CA LEU A 60 3.38 2.13 -1.26
C LEU A 60 3.86 3.52 -1.69
N GLN A 61 2.98 4.31 -2.31
CA GLN A 61 3.32 5.66 -2.76
C GLN A 61 3.70 6.55 -1.57
N GLY A 62 2.94 6.49 -0.47
CA GLY A 62 3.26 7.22 0.76
C GLY A 62 4.64 6.86 1.34
N TRP A 63 5.00 5.58 1.33
CA TRP A 63 6.34 5.14 1.74
C TRP A 63 7.43 5.64 0.79
N LEU A 64 7.23 5.51 -0.53
CA LEU A 64 8.19 5.97 -1.53
C LEU A 64 8.45 7.46 -1.44
N ASP A 65 7.40 8.27 -1.27
CA ASP A 65 7.51 9.73 -1.17
C ASP A 65 8.24 10.17 0.11
N ALA A 66 8.05 9.45 1.22
CA ALA A 66 8.80 9.71 2.45
C ALA A 66 10.30 9.43 2.30
N GLN A 67 10.67 8.48 1.42
CA GLN A 67 12.06 8.13 1.12
C GLN A 67 12.70 9.05 0.07
N ARG A 68 11.91 9.92 -0.61
CA ARG A 68 12.47 10.82 -1.63
C ARG A 68 13.35 11.90 -0.98
N PRO A 69 14.55 12.15 -1.52
CA PRO A 69 15.36 13.31 -1.15
C PRO A 69 14.56 14.60 -1.31
N GLU A 70 14.80 15.56 -0.42
CA GLU A 70 14.07 16.83 -0.40
C GLU A 70 14.18 17.59 -1.73
N GLU A 71 15.34 17.50 -2.37
CA GLU A 71 15.66 18.07 -3.68
C GLU A 71 14.87 17.46 -4.85
N ALA A 72 14.35 16.24 -4.66
CA ALA A 72 13.64 15.48 -5.69
C ALA A 72 12.12 15.47 -5.45
N ARG A 73 11.61 16.23 -4.47
CA ARG A 73 10.18 16.39 -4.23
C ARG A 73 9.60 17.40 -5.24
N PRO A 74 8.46 17.08 -5.88
CA PRO A 74 7.85 17.95 -6.88
C PRO A 74 7.29 19.25 -6.30
#